data_AF-A0A2V8R278-F1
#
_entry.id   AF-A0A2V8R278-F1
#
_cell.length_a   1.000
_cell.length_b   1.000
_cell.length_c   1.000
_cell.angle_alpha   90.00
_cell.angle_beta   90.00
_cell.angle_gamma   90.00
#
_symmetry.space_group_name_H-M   'P 1'
#
loop_
_entity.id
_entity.type
_entity.pdbx_description
1 polymer ?
#
loop_
_entity_poly.entity_id
_entity_poly.type
_entity_poly.pdbx_seq_one_letter_code
_entity_poly.pdbx_strand_id
1 'polypeptide(L)'
;YTAYLFAQAKARDLWQNPLLPPHLLVQALLAGSAVLLTASAWFEATRPRRTFIDIVPPTVFASLVILAVTSLLHVLMVWGEVSLTHPTAHARLAIWEMVNGRYKSNFWIGLVLSILGGALPSLAILGYLSVSVGVGGAPLALIGMMLFEHAYVQAGQSVPLA
;
A
#
# COMPACT_ATOMS: atom_id res chain seq x y z
N TYR A 1 1.23 13.28 -11.34
CA TYR A 1 0.04 13.92 -11.95
C TYR A 1 -1.22 13.70 -11.10
N THR A 2 -1.58 12.45 -10.75
CA THR A 2 -2.78 12.15 -9.92
C THR A 2 -2.88 12.99 -8.64
N ALA A 3 -1.80 13.09 -7.86
CA ALA A 3 -1.79 13.91 -6.64
C ALA A 3 -2.11 15.40 -6.87
N TYR A 4 -1.70 15.94 -8.02
CA TYR A 4 -1.99 17.32 -8.39
C TYR A 4 -3.49 17.53 -8.66
N LEU A 5 -4.17 16.55 -9.28
CA LEU A 5 -5.62 16.60 -9.48
C LEU A 5 -6.39 16.57 -8.15
N PHE A 6 -5.95 15.74 -7.19
CA PHE A 6 -6.51 15.72 -5.83
C PHE A 6 -6.36 17.07 -5.13
N ALA A 7 -5.17 17.69 -5.21
CA ALA A 7 -4.93 19.01 -4.64
C ALA A 7 -5.78 20.14 -5.26
N GLN A 8 -6.24 19.96 -6.51
CA GLN A 8 -7.12 20.93 -7.19
C GLN A 8 -8.60 20.82 -6.81
N ALA A 9 -9.01 19.72 -6.18
CA ALA A 9 -10.39 19.53 -5.75
C ALA A 9 -10.69 20.43 -4.55
N LYS A 10 -11.21 21.63 -4.84
CA LYS A 10 -11.65 22.61 -3.83
C LYS A 10 -12.75 22.00 -2.95
N ALA A 11 -12.78 22.42 -1.67
CA ALA A 11 -13.67 21.90 -0.61
C ALA A 11 -13.46 20.43 -0.20
N ARG A 12 -12.33 19.81 -0.59
CA ARG A 12 -11.94 18.46 -0.22
C ARG A 12 -10.63 18.48 0.56
N ASP A 13 -10.67 19.06 1.74
CA ASP A 13 -9.49 19.40 2.55
C ASP A 13 -8.55 18.21 2.82
N LEU A 14 -9.10 17.00 2.97
CA LEU A 14 -8.31 15.77 3.12
C LEU A 14 -7.33 15.58 1.94
N TRP A 15 -7.78 15.86 0.72
CA TRP A 15 -7.02 15.66 -0.50
C TRP A 15 -5.99 16.75 -0.80
N GLN A 16 -6.05 17.86 -0.06
CA GLN A 16 -5.07 18.94 -0.12
C GLN A 16 -3.87 18.67 0.80
N ASN A 17 -3.79 17.47 1.40
CA ASN A 17 -2.70 17.08 2.29
C ASN A 17 -1.35 17.06 1.53
N PRO A 18 -0.31 17.78 1.99
CA PRO A 18 1.03 17.72 1.41
C PRO A 18 1.69 16.33 1.46
N LEU A 19 1.20 15.40 2.29
CA LEU A 19 1.63 14.01 2.35
C LEU A 19 1.10 13.15 1.18
N LEU A 20 0.02 13.59 0.51
CA LEU A 20 -0.62 12.79 -0.54
C LEU A 20 0.27 12.54 -1.77
N PRO A 21 0.99 13.53 -2.35
CA PRO A 21 1.90 13.27 -3.46
C PRO A 21 2.99 12.22 -3.18
N PRO A 22 3.77 12.29 -2.08
CA PRO A 22 4.73 11.24 -1.79
C PRO A 22 4.05 9.90 -1.46
N HIS A 23 2.84 9.89 -0.87
CA HIS A 23 2.15 8.63 -0.56
C HIS A 23 1.74 7.90 -1.84
N LEU A 24 1.20 8.62 -2.83
CA LEU A 24 0.86 8.07 -4.14
C LEU A 24 2.10 7.59 -4.92
N LEU A 25 3.27 8.23 -4.75
CA LEU A 25 4.53 7.72 -5.30
C LEU A 25 4.92 6.38 -4.65
N VAL A 26 4.85 6.28 -3.32
CA VAL A 26 5.11 5.03 -2.59
C VAL A 26 4.15 3.93 -3.04
N GLN A 27 2.86 4.25 -3.19
CA GLN A 27 1.86 3.30 -3.69
C GLN A 27 2.13 2.85 -5.13
N ALA A 28 2.59 3.73 -6.02
CA ALA A 28 2.97 3.35 -7.37
C ALA A 28 4.14 2.36 -7.38
N LEU A 29 5.15 2.56 -6.52
CA LEU A 29 6.27 1.64 -6.35
C LEU A 29 5.84 0.31 -5.70
N LEU A 30 4.94 0.36 -4.72
CA LEU A 30 4.33 -0.81 -4.08
C LEU A 30 3.58 -1.65 -5.12
N ALA A 31 2.68 -1.03 -5.89
CA ALA A 31 1.92 -1.71 -6.92
C ALA A 31 2.82 -2.30 -8.01
N GLY A 32 3.79 -1.52 -8.48
CA GLY A 32 4.76 -1.98 -9.49
C GLY A 32 5.58 -3.17 -9.01
N SER A 33 6.12 -3.11 -7.79
CA SER A 33 6.92 -4.21 -7.22
C SER A 33 6.08 -5.46 -6.94
N ALA A 34 4.83 -5.34 -6.49
CA ALA A 34 3.94 -6.49 -6.31
C ALA A 34 3.64 -7.21 -7.63
N VAL A 35 3.37 -6.46 -8.70
CA VAL A 35 3.14 -7.03 -10.04
C VAL A 35 4.40 -7.67 -10.59
N LEU A 36 5.55 -6.98 -10.51
CA LEU A 36 6.84 -7.51 -10.98
C LEU A 36 7.29 -8.74 -10.19
N LEU A 37 7.04 -8.78 -8.88
CA LEU A 37 7.32 -9.95 -8.03
C LEU A 37 6.51 -11.16 -8.49
N THR A 38 5.22 -10.96 -8.72
CA THR A 38 4.30 -12.02 -9.17
C THR A 38 4.70 -12.53 -10.56
N ALA A 39 4.97 -11.63 -11.50
CA ALA A 39 5.43 -11.98 -12.84
C ALA A 39 6.78 -12.73 -12.80
N SER A 40 7.75 -12.23 -12.03
CA SER A 40 9.08 -12.84 -11.92
C SER A 40 9.01 -14.23 -11.28
N ALA A 41 8.21 -14.39 -10.22
CA ALA A 41 7.99 -15.68 -9.57
C ALA A 41 7.32 -16.68 -10.51
N TRP A 42 6.33 -16.24 -11.30
CA TRP A 42 5.67 -17.06 -12.31
C TRP A 42 6.65 -17.54 -13.38
N PHE A 43 7.44 -16.63 -13.96
CA PHE A 43 8.44 -17.01 -14.96
C PHE A 43 9.47 -17.99 -14.42
N GLU A 44 9.95 -17.79 -13.19
CA GLU A 44 10.94 -18.71 -12.59
C GLU A 44 10.35 -20.10 -12.34
N ALA A 45 9.09 -20.19 -11.90
CA ALA A 45 8.40 -21.47 -11.69
C ALA A 45 8.29 -22.32 -12.98
N THR A 46 8.32 -21.68 -14.15
CA THR A 46 8.27 -22.37 -15.45
C THR A 46 9.63 -22.80 -16.01
N ARG A 47 10.74 -22.40 -15.38
CA ARG A 47 12.09 -22.74 -15.87
C ARG A 47 12.53 -24.13 -15.40
N PRO A 48 13.19 -24.92 -16.26
CA PRO A 48 13.81 -26.17 -15.82
C PRO A 48 14.87 -25.87 -14.75
N ARG A 49 14.83 -26.54 -13.59
CA ARG A 49 15.87 -26.42 -12.56
C ARG A 49 17.23 -26.81 -13.15
N ARG A 50 18.12 -25.84 -13.35
CA ARG A 50 19.44 -26.05 -13.97
C ARG A 50 20.55 -26.35 -12.95
N THR A 51 20.32 -26.10 -11.66
CA THR A 51 21.32 -26.24 -10.60
C THR A 51 20.71 -26.83 -9.33
N PHE A 52 21.51 -27.58 -8.55
CA PHE A 52 21.13 -28.10 -7.24
C PHE A 52 21.04 -27.03 -6.15
N ILE A 53 21.57 -25.83 -6.41
CA ILE A 53 21.50 -24.68 -5.50
C ILE A 53 20.31 -23.82 -5.95
N ASP A 54 19.29 -23.73 -5.10
CA ASP A 54 18.14 -22.83 -5.27
C ASP A 54 18.60 -21.39 -4.93
N ILE A 55 19.25 -20.71 -5.87
CA ILE A 55 19.57 -19.28 -5.75
C ILE A 55 18.32 -18.48 -6.12
N VAL A 56 17.85 -17.62 -5.22
CA VAL A 56 16.74 -16.70 -5.52
C VAL A 56 17.16 -15.77 -6.67
N PRO A 57 16.39 -15.70 -7.78
CA PRO A 57 16.74 -14.81 -8.88
C PRO A 57 16.88 -13.36 -8.40
N PRO A 58 17.90 -12.61 -8.86
CA PRO A 58 18.10 -11.22 -8.43
C PRO A 58 16.87 -10.33 -8.63
N THR A 59 16.07 -10.58 -9.67
CA THR A 59 14.83 -9.85 -9.95
C THR A 59 13.72 -10.13 -8.94
N VAL A 60 13.58 -11.38 -8.50
CA VAL A 60 12.64 -11.79 -7.43
C VAL A 60 13.07 -11.15 -6.12
N PHE A 61 14.36 -11.25 -5.78
CA PHE A 61 14.88 -10.66 -4.55
C PHE A 61 14.73 -9.13 -4.53
N ALA A 62 15.07 -8.44 -5.62
CA ALA A 62 14.88 -7.00 -5.73
C ALA A 62 13.41 -6.60 -5.58
N SER A 63 12.49 -7.32 -6.21
CA SER A 63 11.05 -7.05 -6.10
C SER A 63 10.51 -7.32 -4.70
N LEU A 64 10.99 -8.35 -4.00
CA LEU A 64 10.69 -8.60 -2.59
C LEU A 64 11.12 -7.43 -1.70
N VAL A 65 12.35 -6.95 -1.87
CA VAL A 65 12.89 -5.83 -1.06
C VAL A 65 12.10 -4.56 -1.32
N ILE A 66 11.83 -4.22 -2.59
CA ILE A 66 11.06 -3.02 -2.93
C ILE A 66 9.64 -3.13 -2.36
N LEU A 67 8.99 -4.29 -2.48
CA LEU A 67 7.64 -4.50 -1.93
C LEU A 67 7.64 -4.36 -0.40
N ALA A 68 8.61 -4.95 0.30
CA ALA A 68 8.74 -4.85 1.75
C ALA A 68 8.93 -3.40 2.21
N VAL A 69 9.87 -2.67 1.60
CA VAL A 69 10.16 -1.27 1.94
C VAL A 69 8.98 -0.37 1.64
N THR A 70 8.38 -0.48 0.45
CA THR A 70 7.26 0.38 0.05
C THR A 70 5.99 0.07 0.85
N SER A 71 5.76 -1.19 1.24
CA SER A 71 4.65 -1.55 2.15
C SER A 71 4.84 -0.95 3.54
N LEU A 72 6.07 -0.98 4.08
CA LEU A 72 6.39 -0.33 5.35
C LEU A 72 6.15 1.18 5.27
N LEU A 73 6.69 1.84 4.23
CA LEU A 73 6.49 3.27 4.02
C LEU A 73 5.00 3.60 3.85
N HIS A 74 4.25 2.81 3.09
CA HIS A 74 2.81 2.99 2.93
C HIS A 74 2.09 2.94 4.28
N VAL A 75 2.34 1.94 5.12
CA VAL A 75 1.74 1.83 6.46
C VAL A 75 2.14 2.99 7.37
N LEU A 76 3.40 3.41 7.35
CA LEU A 76 3.87 4.57 8.13
C LEU A 76 3.21 5.86 7.68
N MET A 77 2.98 6.04 6.38
CA MET A 77 2.27 7.20 5.84
C MET A 77 0.77 7.17 6.16
N VAL A 78 0.12 5.99 6.11
CA VAL A 78 -1.25 5.82 6.61
C VAL A 78 -1.33 6.20 8.09
N TRP A 79 -0.37 5.75 8.90
CA TRP A 79 -0.31 6.10 10.31
C TRP A 79 -0.11 7.61 10.51
N GLY A 80 0.78 8.25 9.76
CA GLY A 80 0.97 9.70 9.78
C GLY A 80 -0.31 10.46 9.41
N GLU A 81 -1.03 10.02 8.38
CA GLU A 81 -2.30 10.62 7.97
C GLU A 81 -3.36 10.57 9.07
N VAL A 82 -3.50 9.45 9.79
CA VAL A 82 -4.57 9.30 10.78
C VAL A 82 -4.21 9.77 12.20
N SER A 83 -2.92 9.95 12.50
CA SER A 83 -2.44 10.35 13.84
C SER A 83 -2.17 11.84 13.98
N LEU A 84 -1.88 12.55 12.88
CA LEU A 84 -1.65 13.99 12.89
C LEU A 84 -2.95 14.77 13.01
N THR A 85 -2.89 15.96 13.60
CA THR A 85 -4.05 16.83 13.75
C THR A 85 -4.38 17.56 12.44
N HIS A 86 -5.63 17.45 11.99
CA HIS A 86 -6.10 18.18 10.81
C HIS A 86 -6.67 19.54 11.21
N PRO A 87 -6.25 20.64 10.55
CA PRO A 87 -6.62 21.99 10.96
C PRO A 87 -8.08 22.34 10.70
N THR A 88 -8.73 21.70 9.72
CA THR A 88 -10.10 22.02 9.32
C THR A 88 -11.11 21.02 9.87
N ALA A 89 -12.34 21.49 10.15
CA ALA A 89 -13.43 20.61 10.57
C ALA A 89 -13.78 19.57 9.50
N HIS A 90 -13.70 19.96 8.22
CA HIS A 90 -13.95 19.08 7.09
C HIS A 90 -12.93 17.93 7.00
N ALA A 91 -11.63 18.21 7.14
CA ALA A 91 -10.60 17.18 7.15
C ALA A 91 -10.75 16.23 8.36
N ARG A 92 -11.04 16.77 9.55
CA ARG A 92 -11.32 15.94 10.74
C ARG A 92 -12.52 15.03 10.55
N LEU A 93 -13.60 15.52 9.94
CA LEU A 93 -14.78 14.71 9.63
C LEU A 93 -14.46 13.62 8.59
N ALA A 94 -13.69 13.93 7.54
CA ALA A 94 -13.27 12.93 6.56
C ALA A 94 -12.48 11.79 7.22
N ILE A 95 -11.48 12.11 8.04
CA ILE A 95 -10.70 11.11 8.78
C ILE A 95 -11.60 10.30 9.71
N TRP A 96 -12.56 10.94 10.39
CA TRP A 96 -13.51 10.23 11.24
C TRP A 96 -14.37 9.25 10.42
N GLU A 97 -14.90 9.66 9.27
CA GLU A 97 -15.66 8.80 8.35
C GLU A 97 -14.83 7.62 7.82
N MET A 98 -13.52 7.86 7.60
CA MET A 98 -12.57 6.84 7.17
C MET A 98 -12.28 5.80 8.25
N VAL A 99 -12.00 6.24 9.48
CA VAL A 99 -11.47 5.37 10.56
C VAL A 99 -12.59 4.77 11.42
N ASN A 100 -13.66 5.54 11.69
CA ASN A 100 -14.73 5.18 12.63
C ASN A 100 -16.13 5.17 12.01
N GLY A 101 -16.34 5.93 10.93
CA GLY A 101 -17.64 6.08 10.28
C GLY A 101 -17.90 5.06 9.16
N ARG A 102 -18.50 5.53 8.07
CA ARG A 102 -19.04 4.67 7.00
C ARG A 102 -17.98 3.80 6.32
N TYR A 103 -16.73 4.26 6.24
CA TYR A 103 -15.68 3.61 5.44
C TYR A 103 -14.69 2.80 6.27
N LYS A 104 -14.93 2.66 7.58
CA LYS A 104 -14.04 1.96 8.51
C LYS A 104 -13.66 0.55 8.08
N SER A 105 -14.59 -0.22 7.51
CA SER A 105 -14.31 -1.61 7.13
C SER A 105 -13.25 -1.67 6.03
N ASN A 106 -13.38 -0.83 4.99
CA ASN A 106 -12.38 -0.75 3.92
C ASN A 106 -11.04 -0.25 4.46
N PHE A 107 -11.05 0.75 5.34
CA PHE A 107 -9.83 1.27 5.96
C PHE A 107 -9.11 0.18 6.79
N TRP A 108 -9.79 -0.46 7.73
CA TRP A 108 -9.16 -1.42 8.65
C TRP A 108 -8.76 -2.72 7.97
N ILE A 109 -9.60 -3.27 7.09
CA ILE A 109 -9.24 -4.46 6.30
C ILE A 109 -8.08 -4.11 5.38
N GLY A 110 -8.13 -2.94 4.73
CA GLY A 110 -7.05 -2.44 3.89
C GLY A 110 -5.72 -2.35 4.64
N LEU A 111 -5.73 -1.73 5.82
CA LEU A 111 -4.56 -1.57 6.67
C LEU A 111 -3.97 -2.92 7.11
N VAL A 112 -4.81 -3.85 7.56
CA VAL A 112 -4.36 -5.21 7.96
C VAL A 112 -3.72 -5.94 6.78
N LEU A 113 -4.35 -5.90 5.60
CA LEU A 113 -3.81 -6.54 4.41
C LEU A 113 -2.50 -5.89 3.93
N SER A 114 -2.39 -4.55 4.00
CA SER A 114 -1.14 -3.83 3.70
C SER A 114 -0.01 -4.24 4.66
N ILE A 115 -0.30 -4.38 5.95
CA ILE A 115 0.68 -4.86 6.95
C ILE A 115 1.13 -6.28 6.61
N LEU A 116 0.20 -7.20 6.36
CA LEU A 116 0.53 -8.58 5.99
C LEU A 116 1.30 -8.64 4.66
N GLY A 117 0.92 -7.80 3.69
CA GLY A 117 1.56 -7.68 2.39
C GLY A 117 3.02 -7.24 2.46
N GLY A 118 3.39 -6.43 3.46
CA GLY A 118 4.78 -6.09 3.77
C GLY A 118 5.50 -7.08 4.70
N ALA A 119 4.77 -7.69 5.64
CA ALA A 119 5.35 -8.61 6.63
C ALA A 119 5.84 -9.91 5.99
N LEU A 120 5.06 -10.52 5.10
CA LEU A 120 5.44 -11.76 4.42
C LEU A 120 6.76 -11.63 3.62
N PRO A 121 6.94 -10.66 2.71
CA PRO A 121 8.22 -10.50 2.01
C PRO A 121 9.36 -10.13 2.95
N SER A 122 9.11 -9.34 4.00
CA SER A 122 10.14 -8.99 5.00
C SER A 122 10.65 -10.23 5.74
N LEU A 123 9.75 -11.10 6.21
CA LEU A 123 10.10 -12.34 6.91
C LEU A 123 10.80 -13.33 5.98
N ALA A 124 10.44 -13.35 4.69
CA ALA A 124 11.14 -14.16 3.69
C ALA A 124 12.57 -13.66 3.44
N ILE A 125 12.78 -12.34 3.34
CA ILE A 125 14.11 -11.73 3.20
C ILE A 125 15.00 -12.04 4.41
N LEU A 126 14.42 -12.04 5.61
CA LEU A 126 15.12 -12.36 6.86
C LEU A 126 15.35 -13.87 7.06
N GLY A 127 14.84 -14.72 6.17
CA GLY A 127 15.01 -16.17 6.24
C GLY A 127 14.07 -16.89 7.22
N TYR A 128 13.08 -16.20 7.79
CA TYR A 128 12.07 -16.81 8.66
C TYR A 128 10.96 -17.53 7.89
N LEU A 129 10.72 -17.15 6.63
CA LEU A 129 9.74 -17.77 5.74
C LEU A 129 10.39 -18.16 4.41
N SER A 130 9.77 -19.08 3.68
CA SER A 130 10.19 -19.38 2.31
C SER A 130 9.89 -18.21 1.37
N VAL A 131 10.67 -18.10 0.29
CA VAL A 131 10.44 -17.11 -0.78
C VAL A 131 9.05 -17.24 -1.38
N SER A 132 8.53 -18.45 -1.54
CA SER A 132 7.17 -18.68 -2.05
C SER A 132 6.10 -18.08 -1.14
N VAL A 133 6.26 -18.18 0.18
CA VAL A 133 5.36 -17.52 1.15
C VAL A 133 5.54 -16.01 1.09
N GLY A 134 6.77 -15.51 0.92
CA GLY A 134 7.06 -14.08 0.73
C GLY A 134 6.36 -13.49 -0.50
N VAL A 135 6.36 -14.22 -1.63
CA VAL A 135 5.62 -13.85 -2.86
C VAL A 135 4.11 -13.72 -2.59
N GLY A 136 3.58 -14.53 -1.67
CA GLY A 136 2.17 -14.44 -1.22
C GLY A 136 1.79 -13.09 -0.61
N GLY A 137 2.75 -12.24 -0.22
CA GLY A 137 2.49 -10.87 0.23
C GLY A 137 2.02 -9.92 -0.88
N ALA A 138 2.39 -10.17 -2.15
CA ALA A 138 2.04 -9.31 -3.28
C ALA A 138 0.52 -9.07 -3.43
N PRO A 139 -0.34 -10.10 -3.50
CA PRO A 139 -1.79 -9.89 -3.59
C PRO A 139 -2.35 -9.18 -2.35
N LEU A 140 -1.83 -9.47 -1.15
CA LEU A 140 -2.28 -8.81 0.08
C LEU A 140 -1.95 -7.31 0.08
N ALA A 141 -0.74 -6.95 -0.36
CA ALA A 141 -0.32 -5.56 -0.48
C ALA A 141 -1.19 -4.78 -1.50
N LEU A 142 -1.49 -5.40 -2.66
CA LEU A 142 -2.35 -4.79 -3.68
C LEU A 142 -3.78 -4.58 -3.21
N ILE A 143 -4.40 -5.62 -2.60
CA ILE A 143 -5.77 -5.52 -2.09
C ILE A 143 -5.81 -4.55 -0.91
N GLY A 144 -4.82 -4.58 -0.03
CA GLY A 144 -4.70 -3.66 1.11
C GLY A 144 -4.65 -2.20 0.67
N MET A 145 -3.73 -1.90 -0.25
CA MET A 145 -3.60 -0.57 -0.85
C MET A 145 -4.90 -0.13 -1.56
N MET A 146 -5.53 -1.02 -2.32
CA MET A 146 -6.79 -0.73 -3.03
C MET A 146 -7.93 -0.37 -2.07
N LEU A 147 -8.09 -1.13 -0.98
CA LEU A 147 -9.13 -0.88 0.02
C LEU A 147 -8.86 0.41 0.80
N PHE A 148 -7.60 0.69 1.12
CA PHE A 148 -7.19 1.96 1.71
C PHE A 148 -7.53 3.14 0.80
N GLU A 149 -7.12 3.10 -0.47
CA GLU A 149 -7.40 4.16 -1.44
C GLU A 149 -8.91 4.37 -1.63
N HIS A 150 -9.67 3.28 -1.71
CA HIS A 150 -11.13 3.37 -1.77
C HIS A 150 -11.70 4.10 -0.54
N ALA A 151 -11.26 3.74 0.68
CA ALA A 151 -11.69 4.42 1.90
C ALA A 151 -11.28 5.90 1.92
N TYR A 152 -10.05 6.22 1.53
CA TYR A 152 -9.49 7.57 1.54
C TYR A 152 -10.23 8.51 0.58
N VAL A 153 -10.45 8.07 -0.66
CA VAL A 153 -11.20 8.84 -1.67
C VAL A 153 -12.64 9.05 -1.21
N GLN A 154 -13.30 7.98 -0.78
CA GLN A 154 -14.70 8.05 -0.40
C GLN A 154 -14.93 8.93 0.85
N ALA A 155 -14.04 8.87 1.83
CA ALA A 155 -14.07 9.71 3.02
C ALA A 155 -13.89 11.21 2.69
N GLY A 156 -12.98 11.55 1.78
CA GLY A 156 -12.85 12.93 1.31
C GLY A 156 -14.12 13.44 0.61
N GLN A 157 -14.82 12.58 -0.13
CA GLN A 157 -16.06 12.91 -0.84
C GLN A 157 -17.29 13.05 0.07
N SER A 158 -17.35 12.36 1.20
CA SER A 158 -18.54 12.30 2.05
C SER A 158 -18.79 13.57 2.86
N VAL A 159 -17.80 14.45 2.97
CA VAL A 159 -17.93 15.71 3.70
C VAL A 159 -18.84 16.69 2.92
N PRO A 160 -19.77 17.40 3.57
CA PRO A 160 -20.61 18.40 2.90
C PRO A 160 -19.76 19.48 2.21
N LEU A 161 -20.17 19.89 1.01
CA LEU A 161 -19.58 21.04 0.32
C LEU A 161 -20.03 22.32 1.04
N ALA A 162 -19.07 23.14 1.44
CA ALA A 162 -19.31 24.48 1.98
C ALA A 162 -19.69 25.47 0.88
#